data_AF-A0A2M7MEA9-F1
#
_entry.id   AF-A0A2M7MEA9-F1
#
_cell.length_a   1.000
_cell.length_b   1.000
_cell.length_c   1.000
_cell.angle_alpha   90.00
_cell.angle_beta   90.00
_cell.angle_gamma   90.00
#
_symmetry.space_group_name_H-M   'P 1'
#
loop_
_entity.id
_entity.type
_entity.pdbx_description
1 polymer ?
#
loop_
_entity_poly.entity_id
_entity_poly.type
_entity_poly.pdbx_seq_one_letter_code
_entity_poly.pdbx_strand_id
1 'polypeptide(L)'
;MKFNPFGKKYKFKQDVLISNFPSYFYKPISNWLFGVLESGNVIFQSNRYGSYGVYYANSKFIDKFQITFRELFPQKFDELVSFIIQEQDRTTNFLAFCLQNFSNSYQALELEKILSEGGSAYEVIQVDKKTSEYEKGGHDLAERVSPIVKKESEKALSENEILQSAWVYCYSQNPDYEKTVSRSCDFLEGFLGKLYFPKDPKPQLTKFVYAFESNPEKLTYKGESIVVPKSNLTSLLREASNIRGQHTKGKGRKPTKQEAEFILHTTIYIWNLHKK
;
A
#
# COMPACT_ATOMS: atom_id res chain seq x y z
N MET A 1 15.91 4.77 35.36
CA MET A 1 14.67 5.33 34.79
C MET A 1 13.58 4.27 34.76
N LYS A 2 12.35 4.57 35.19
CA LYS A 2 11.20 3.67 35.00
C LYS A 2 10.76 3.75 33.53
N PHE A 3 10.92 2.66 32.79
CA PHE A 3 10.43 2.50 31.42
C PHE A 3 8.90 2.70 31.38
N ASN A 4 8.44 3.76 30.72
CA ASN A 4 7.03 4.05 30.50
C ASN A 4 6.72 4.05 28.98
N PRO A 5 6.29 2.91 28.41
CA PRO A 5 6.12 2.76 26.96
C PRO A 5 4.85 3.39 26.38
N PHE A 6 4.06 4.12 27.19
CA PHE A 6 2.78 4.73 26.76
C PHE A 6 2.71 6.20 27.19
N GLY A 7 3.60 7.03 26.65
CA GLY A 7 3.65 8.47 26.98
C GLY A 7 2.47 9.27 26.44
N LYS A 8 1.79 8.79 25.39
CA LYS A 8 0.64 9.44 24.74
C LYS A 8 -0.53 8.46 24.60
N LYS A 9 -1.78 8.96 24.69
CA LYS A 9 -3.01 8.16 24.50
C LYS A 9 -3.03 7.61 23.07
N TYR A 10 -2.75 6.32 22.91
CA TYR A 10 -2.99 5.60 21.66
C TYR A 10 -4.49 5.60 21.38
N LYS A 11 -4.92 6.31 20.33
CA LYS A 11 -6.27 6.16 19.80
C LYS A 11 -6.19 5.09 18.71
N PHE A 12 -6.63 3.87 19.03
CA PHE A 12 -6.95 2.90 17.99
C PHE A 12 -7.89 3.59 17.01
N LYS A 13 -7.50 3.69 15.73
CA LYS A 13 -8.50 3.98 14.69
C LYS A 13 -9.53 2.85 14.78
N GLN A 14 -10.79 3.20 14.97
CA GLN A 14 -11.89 2.24 15.02
C GLN A 14 -12.13 1.57 13.66
N ASP A 15 -11.58 2.15 12.61
CA ASP A 15 -11.72 1.66 11.24
C ASP A 15 -10.59 0.70 10.90
N VAL A 16 -10.99 -0.54 10.60
CA VAL A 16 -10.12 -1.63 10.18
C VAL A 16 -9.38 -1.23 8.90
N LEU A 17 -8.07 -1.35 8.96
CA LEU A 17 -7.15 -0.94 7.93
C LEU A 17 -6.88 -2.16 7.04
N ILE A 18 -7.38 -2.21 5.80
CA ILE A 18 -7.35 -3.42 4.95
C ILE A 18 -6.44 -3.19 3.72
N SER A 19 -5.22 -3.76 3.72
CA SER A 19 -4.42 -4.35 2.62
C SER A 19 -3.11 -4.93 3.14
N ASN A 20 -2.81 -6.15 2.71
CA ASN A 20 -1.57 -6.85 3.01
C ASN A 20 -0.33 -5.99 2.74
N PHE A 21 0.69 -6.10 3.61
CA PHE A 21 2.06 -5.81 3.22
C PHE A 21 2.55 -7.00 2.38
N PRO A 22 2.89 -6.82 1.09
CA PRO A 22 3.51 -7.90 0.33
C PRO A 22 4.76 -8.44 1.01
N SER A 23 5.10 -9.70 0.77
CA SER A 23 6.24 -10.39 1.41
C SER A 23 7.58 -9.67 1.23
N TYR A 24 7.74 -8.87 0.17
CA TYR A 24 8.95 -8.06 -0.04
C TYR A 24 9.12 -6.93 1.00
N PHE A 25 8.07 -6.53 1.73
CA PHE A 25 8.17 -5.58 2.85
C PHE A 25 8.68 -6.23 4.15
N TYR A 26 8.54 -7.55 4.30
CA TYR A 26 8.74 -8.22 5.58
C TYR A 26 10.16 -8.02 6.12
N LYS A 27 11.17 -8.21 5.27
CA LYS A 27 12.57 -8.05 5.69
C LYS A 27 12.95 -6.58 5.96
N PRO A 28 12.62 -5.61 5.09
CA PRO A 28 12.81 -4.20 5.39
C PRO A 28 12.16 -3.74 6.69
N ILE A 29 10.88 -4.08 6.90
CA ILE A 29 10.15 -3.73 8.13
C ILE A 29 10.80 -4.39 9.35
N SER A 30 11.16 -5.67 9.26
CA SER A 30 11.85 -6.39 10.35
C SER A 30 13.16 -5.71 10.75
N ASN A 31 13.98 -5.30 9.79
CA ASN A 31 15.24 -4.61 10.05
C ASN A 31 14.99 -3.23 10.70
N TRP A 32 13.99 -2.48 10.23
CA TRP A 32 13.61 -1.21 10.83
C TRP A 32 13.13 -1.37 12.29
N LEU A 33 12.24 -2.35 12.53
CA LEU A 33 11.75 -2.66 13.86
C LEU A 33 12.88 -3.03 14.82
N PHE A 34 13.87 -3.80 14.35
CA PHE A 34 15.04 -4.14 15.14
C PHE A 34 15.77 -2.86 15.59
N GLY A 35 16.13 -1.97 14.66
CA GLY A 35 16.87 -0.74 14.97
C GLY A 35 16.10 0.19 15.91
N VAL A 36 14.79 0.37 15.70
CA VAL A 36 13.95 1.19 16.58
C VAL A 36 13.87 0.61 17.98
N LEU A 37 13.60 -0.69 18.11
CA LEU A 37 13.44 -1.34 19.40
C LEU A 37 14.75 -1.50 20.15
N GLU A 38 15.87 -1.72 19.46
CA GLU A 38 17.21 -1.74 20.05
C GLU A 38 17.58 -0.36 20.59
N SER A 39 17.43 0.70 19.80
CA SER A 39 17.67 2.09 20.24
C SER A 39 16.69 2.56 21.35
N GLY A 40 15.55 1.89 21.47
CA GLY A 40 14.56 2.08 22.53
C GLY A 40 14.87 1.32 23.82
N ASN A 41 15.93 0.50 23.85
CA ASN A 41 16.21 -0.48 24.90
C ASN A 41 15.01 -1.41 25.18
N VAL A 42 14.22 -1.71 24.15
CA VAL A 42 13.06 -2.61 24.24
C VAL A 42 13.50 -4.06 24.05
N ILE A 43 14.46 -4.29 23.16
CA ILE A 43 15.07 -5.61 22.94
C ILE A 43 16.50 -5.64 23.48
N PHE A 44 16.95 -6.83 23.89
CA PHE A 44 18.29 -7.07 24.38
C PHE A 44 18.82 -8.42 23.90
N GLN A 45 20.12 -8.49 23.67
CA GLN A 45 20.79 -9.73 23.33
C GLN A 45 20.95 -10.60 24.58
N SER A 46 20.47 -11.83 24.52
CA SER A 46 20.78 -12.85 25.52
C SER A 46 22.05 -13.59 25.09
N ASN A 47 23.13 -13.44 25.85
CA ASN A 47 24.34 -14.23 25.64
C ASN A 47 24.16 -15.62 26.25
N ARG A 48 23.94 -16.62 25.40
CA ARG A 48 24.23 -18.02 25.73
C ARG A 48 25.16 -18.57 24.65
N TYR A 49 26.44 -18.74 25.02
CA TYR A 49 27.46 -19.56 24.36
C TYR A 49 27.23 -19.84 22.86
N GLY A 50 27.84 -19.03 21.99
CA GLY A 50 27.85 -19.24 20.54
C GLY A 50 27.78 -17.93 19.75
N SER A 51 28.32 -17.94 18.54
CA SER A 51 28.54 -16.79 17.65
C SER A 51 27.26 -16.16 17.04
N TYR A 52 26.07 -16.50 17.55
CA TYR A 52 24.80 -15.91 17.12
C TYR A 52 23.99 -15.41 18.33
N GLY A 53 23.87 -14.10 18.47
CA GLY A 53 23.06 -13.47 19.50
C GLY A 53 21.57 -13.67 19.25
N VAL A 54 20.84 -14.19 20.23
CA VAL A 54 19.37 -14.23 20.21
C VAL A 54 18.83 -13.03 20.95
N TYR A 55 17.97 -12.26 20.29
CA TYR A 55 17.35 -11.06 20.86
C TYR A 55 16.00 -11.38 21.49
N TYR A 56 15.75 -10.76 22.64
CA TYR A 56 14.50 -10.89 23.39
C TYR A 56 13.93 -9.52 23.69
N ALA A 57 12.62 -9.37 23.59
CA ALA A 57 11.90 -8.21 24.08
C ALA A 57 11.81 -8.23 25.61
N ASN A 58 11.86 -7.05 26.23
CA ASN A 58 11.70 -6.87 27.66
C ASN A 58 10.35 -7.43 28.13
N SER A 59 10.32 -8.22 29.21
CA SER A 59 9.07 -8.79 29.73
C SER A 59 8.05 -7.71 30.08
N LYS A 60 8.48 -6.59 30.68
CA LYS A 60 7.58 -5.46 30.98
C LYS A 60 7.02 -4.79 29.74
N PHE A 61 7.75 -4.84 28.63
CA PHE A 61 7.24 -4.37 27.34
C PHE A 61 6.18 -5.34 26.83
N ILE A 62 6.49 -6.64 26.77
CA ILE A 62 5.56 -7.68 26.33
C ILE A 62 4.28 -7.67 27.16
N ASP A 63 4.36 -7.66 28.49
CA ASP A 63 3.18 -7.65 29.37
C ASP A 63 2.25 -6.46 29.05
N LYS A 64 2.84 -5.28 28.89
CA LYS A 64 2.12 -4.05 28.55
C LYS A 64 1.52 -4.12 27.15
N PHE A 65 2.27 -4.63 26.19
CA PHE A 65 1.85 -4.77 24.81
C PHE A 65 0.68 -5.75 24.68
N GLN A 66 0.78 -6.91 25.35
CA GLN A 66 -0.27 -7.91 25.42
C GLN A 66 -1.57 -7.35 26.02
N ILE A 67 -1.50 -6.53 27.07
CA ILE A 67 -2.67 -5.86 27.64
C ILE A 67 -3.29 -4.86 26.64
N THR A 68 -2.46 -4.09 25.95
CA THR A 68 -2.92 -3.08 24.98
C THR A 68 -3.61 -3.71 23.78
N PHE A 69 -3.06 -4.79 23.24
CA PHE A 69 -3.55 -5.48 22.06
C PHE A 69 -4.53 -6.63 22.37
N ARG A 70 -4.67 -6.99 23.65
CA ARG A 70 -5.47 -8.13 24.14
C ARG A 70 -5.13 -9.45 23.46
N GLU A 71 -3.84 -9.66 23.23
CA GLU A 71 -3.31 -10.80 22.48
C GLU A 71 -1.97 -11.25 23.09
N LEU A 72 -1.61 -12.53 22.93
CA LEU A 72 -0.34 -13.08 23.42
C LEU A 72 0.78 -12.88 22.39
N PHE A 73 1.80 -12.12 22.77
CA PHE A 73 2.97 -11.86 21.93
C PHE A 73 4.18 -12.72 22.33
N PRO A 74 4.93 -13.28 21.36
CA PRO A 74 6.20 -13.95 21.63
C PRO A 74 7.25 -12.99 22.21
N GLN A 75 8.15 -13.52 23.03
CA GLN A 75 9.22 -12.71 23.63
C GLN A 75 10.50 -12.69 22.78
N LYS A 76 10.81 -13.78 22.07
CA LYS A 76 11.97 -13.84 21.16
C LYS A 76 11.70 -12.92 19.97
N PHE A 77 12.65 -12.07 19.63
CA PHE A 77 12.46 -11.02 18.63
C PHE A 77 12.03 -11.55 17.26
N ASP A 78 12.68 -12.59 16.75
CA ASP A 78 12.34 -13.15 15.43
C ASP A 78 10.90 -13.69 15.39
N GLU A 79 10.47 -14.32 16.48
CA GLU A 79 9.11 -14.85 16.64
C GLU A 79 8.10 -13.70 16.78
N LEU A 80 8.44 -12.68 17.58
CA LEU A 80 7.63 -11.48 17.76
C LEU A 80 7.40 -10.77 16.43
N VAL A 81 8.46 -10.51 15.68
CA VAL A 81 8.37 -9.81 14.39
C VAL A 81 7.63 -10.68 13.37
N SER A 82 7.91 -11.98 13.29
CA SER A 82 7.18 -12.88 12.40
C SER A 82 5.68 -12.88 12.72
N PHE A 83 5.33 -12.91 14.01
CA PHE A 83 3.95 -12.84 14.47
C PHE A 83 3.29 -11.52 14.06
N ILE A 84 3.98 -10.38 14.23
CA ILE A 84 3.46 -9.05 13.84
C ILE A 84 3.27 -8.94 12.33
N ILE A 85 4.28 -9.30 11.52
CA ILE A 85 4.27 -9.04 10.07
C ILE A 85 3.39 -10.01 9.28
N GLN A 86 3.01 -11.14 9.87
CA GLN A 86 2.09 -12.12 9.26
C GLN A 86 0.65 -11.62 9.23
N GLU A 87 0.32 -10.58 9.99
CA GLU A 87 -1.02 -10.02 10.02
C GLU A 87 -0.99 -8.49 9.99
N GLN A 88 -1.88 -7.95 9.19
CA GLN A 88 -1.75 -6.58 8.74
C GLN A 88 -2.22 -5.55 9.77
N ASP A 89 -3.28 -5.85 10.53
CA ASP A 89 -3.73 -4.94 11.60
C ASP A 89 -2.66 -4.88 12.67
N ARG A 90 -2.09 -6.03 13.04
CA ARG A 90 -0.90 -6.07 13.89
C ARG A 90 0.25 -5.25 13.30
N THR A 91 0.60 -5.44 12.04
CA THR A 91 1.72 -4.70 11.41
C THR A 91 1.51 -3.20 11.47
N THR A 92 0.37 -2.71 10.98
CA THR A 92 0.08 -1.26 10.92
C THR A 92 0.01 -0.63 12.30
N ASN A 93 -0.66 -1.28 13.25
CA ASN A 93 -0.72 -0.80 14.63
C ASN A 93 0.66 -0.83 15.32
N PHE A 94 1.48 -1.85 15.06
CA PHE A 94 2.82 -1.94 15.63
C PHE A 94 3.74 -0.85 15.07
N LEU A 95 3.67 -0.58 13.77
CA LEU A 95 4.41 0.52 13.13
C LEU A 95 3.99 1.87 13.70
N ALA A 96 2.69 2.16 13.77
CA ALA A 96 2.16 3.40 14.35
C ALA A 96 2.59 3.56 15.82
N PHE A 97 2.47 2.49 16.61
CA PHE A 97 2.93 2.48 18.00
C PHE A 97 4.43 2.79 18.12
N CYS A 98 5.28 2.19 17.28
CA CYS A 98 6.71 2.48 17.25
C CYS A 98 7.00 3.92 16.85
N LEU A 99 6.27 4.46 15.87
CA LEU A 99 6.40 5.84 15.42
C LEU A 99 6.09 6.83 16.55
N GLN A 100 5.03 6.56 17.31
CA GLN A 100 4.52 7.43 18.38
C GLN A 100 5.29 7.33 19.70
N ASN A 101 6.10 6.28 19.92
CA ASN A 101 6.75 6.03 21.22
C ASN A 101 8.26 5.84 21.16
N PHE A 102 8.83 5.35 20.05
CA PHE A 102 10.23 4.91 20.01
C PHE A 102 11.04 5.52 18.87
N SER A 103 10.43 5.86 17.75
CA SER A 103 11.14 6.41 16.60
C SER A 103 11.46 7.89 16.78
N ASN A 104 12.67 8.29 16.41
CA ASN A 104 13.03 9.69 16.14
C ASN A 104 12.78 10.04 14.66
N SER A 105 13.08 11.27 14.24
CA SER A 105 12.83 11.71 12.86
C SER A 105 13.62 10.91 11.81
N TYR A 106 14.88 10.57 12.10
CA TYR A 106 15.69 9.77 11.20
C TYR A 106 15.07 8.38 10.95
N GLN A 107 14.68 7.69 12.03
CA GLN A 107 14.01 6.39 11.95
C GLN A 107 12.64 6.49 11.27
N ALA A 108 11.88 7.55 11.52
CA ALA A 108 10.60 7.78 10.85
C ALA A 108 10.78 7.94 9.33
N LEU A 109 11.82 8.68 8.90
CA LEU A 109 12.17 8.84 7.49
C LEU A 109 12.66 7.53 6.85
N GLU A 110 13.40 6.69 7.58
CA GLU A 110 13.77 5.35 7.11
C GLU A 110 12.53 4.47 6.85
N LEU A 111 11.54 4.51 7.74
CA LEU A 111 10.28 3.79 7.51
C LEU A 111 9.52 4.37 6.32
N GLU A 112 9.41 5.69 6.21
CA GLU A 112 8.78 6.32 5.05
C GLU A 112 9.45 5.91 3.76
N LYS A 113 10.79 5.83 3.74
CA LYS A 113 11.53 5.34 2.59
C LYS A 113 11.17 3.88 2.25
N ILE A 114 11.12 2.99 3.25
CA ILE A 114 10.70 1.60 3.06
C ILE A 114 9.28 1.52 2.47
N LEU A 115 8.34 2.26 3.08
CA LEU A 115 6.93 2.29 2.68
C LEU A 115 6.77 2.82 1.27
N SER A 116 7.39 3.95 0.97
CA SER A 116 7.33 4.57 -0.34
C SER A 116 8.05 3.70 -1.38
N GLU A 117 9.29 3.25 -1.21
CA GLU A 117 9.97 2.40 -2.20
C GLU A 117 9.19 1.12 -2.54
N GLY A 118 8.50 0.53 -1.57
CA GLY A 118 7.63 -0.62 -1.80
C GLY A 118 6.22 -0.30 -2.32
N GLY A 119 5.88 0.97 -2.54
CA GLY A 119 4.56 1.39 -3.05
C GLY A 119 3.42 1.22 -2.04
N SER A 120 3.70 1.40 -0.76
CA SER A 120 2.71 1.24 0.30
C SER A 120 1.56 2.24 0.15
N ALA A 121 0.35 1.80 0.52
CA ALA A 121 -0.81 2.66 0.68
C ALA A 121 -0.72 3.55 1.94
N TYR A 122 0.34 3.39 2.73
CA TYR A 122 0.64 4.18 3.92
C TYR A 122 1.78 5.16 3.69
N GLU A 123 1.81 6.19 4.51
CA GLU A 123 2.92 7.13 4.64
C GLU A 123 3.18 7.44 6.11
N VAL A 124 4.40 7.83 6.43
CA VAL A 124 4.75 8.37 7.75
C VAL A 124 4.55 9.88 7.72
N ILE A 125 3.77 10.39 8.66
CA ILE A 125 3.53 11.83 8.81
C ILE A 125 4.08 12.35 10.13
N GLN A 126 4.57 13.58 10.12
CA GLN A 126 4.89 14.29 11.35
C GLN A 126 3.61 14.88 11.94
N VAL A 127 3.18 14.37 13.10
CA VAL A 127 1.96 14.82 13.79
C VAL A 127 2.24 15.99 14.73
N ASP A 128 3.46 16.09 15.26
CA ASP A 128 3.88 17.21 16.10
C ASP A 128 5.06 17.94 15.45
N LYS A 129 4.74 19.08 14.82
CA LYS A 129 5.69 19.95 14.09
C LYS A 129 6.77 20.55 14.99
N LYS A 130 6.62 20.48 16.32
CA LYS A 130 7.62 20.98 17.28
C LYS A 130 8.64 19.91 17.68
N THR A 131 8.39 18.65 17.34
CA THR A 131 9.29 17.54 17.66
C THR A 131 10.64 17.79 16.98
N SER A 132 11.70 17.84 17.78
CA SER A 132 13.06 17.95 17.25
C SER A 132 13.52 16.66 16.57
N GLU A 133 14.58 16.72 15.76
CA GLU A 133 15.11 15.57 15.02
C GLU A 133 15.49 14.36 15.92
N TYR A 134 15.89 14.65 17.16
CA TYR A 134 16.32 13.65 18.14
C TYR A 134 15.20 13.18 19.07
N GLU A 135 14.06 13.87 19.07
CA GLU A 135 12.95 13.58 19.97
C GLU A 135 12.11 12.44 19.42
N LYS A 136 11.74 11.51 20.31
CA LYS A 136 10.94 10.33 19.97
C LYS A 136 9.45 10.65 20.02
N GLY A 137 8.66 10.02 19.15
CA GLY A 137 7.20 10.06 19.27
C GLY A 137 6.53 11.30 18.68
N GLY A 138 7.13 11.90 17.64
CA GLY A 138 6.57 13.00 16.85
C GLY A 138 5.89 12.60 15.54
N HIS A 139 5.87 11.30 15.23
CA HIS A 139 5.40 10.77 13.95
C HIS A 139 4.26 9.77 14.14
N ASP A 140 3.48 9.58 13.08
CA ASP A 140 2.39 8.61 13.01
C ASP A 140 2.28 8.02 11.61
N LEU A 141 1.52 6.93 11.48
CA LEU A 141 1.20 6.31 10.21
C LEU A 141 -0.12 6.88 9.67
N ALA A 142 -0.10 7.42 8.46
CA ALA A 142 -1.29 7.90 7.75
C ALA A 142 -1.51 7.12 6.46
N GLU A 143 -2.71 7.28 5.91
CA GLU A 143 -3.10 6.66 4.66
C GLU A 143 -2.74 7.58 3.50
N ARG A 144 -1.84 7.11 2.63
CA ARG A 144 -1.49 7.75 1.36
C ARG A 144 -2.64 7.64 0.36
N VAL A 145 -3.39 6.55 0.44
CA VAL A 145 -4.56 6.23 -0.39
C VAL A 145 -5.76 6.01 0.51
N SER A 146 -6.91 6.57 0.13
CA SER A 146 -8.17 6.40 0.87
C SER A 146 -8.44 4.91 1.21
N PRO A 147 -8.91 4.59 2.42
CA PRO A 147 -9.14 3.20 2.85
C PRO A 147 -10.15 2.48 1.96
N ILE A 148 -11.12 3.21 1.40
CA ILE A 148 -12.10 2.65 0.46
C ILE A 148 -11.39 2.21 -0.83
N VAL A 149 -10.58 3.08 -1.42
CA VAL A 149 -9.83 2.76 -2.65
C VAL A 149 -8.86 1.61 -2.41
N LYS A 150 -8.21 1.60 -1.24
CA LYS A 150 -7.32 0.54 -0.80
C LYS A 150 -8.03 -0.81 -0.76
N LYS A 151 -9.15 -0.90 -0.02
CA LYS A 151 -9.99 -2.10 0.10
C LYS A 151 -10.47 -2.60 -1.26
N GLU A 152 -10.98 -1.70 -2.09
CA GLU A 152 -11.45 -2.06 -3.44
C GLU A 152 -10.31 -2.53 -4.36
N SER A 153 -9.07 -2.15 -4.08
CA SER A 153 -7.92 -2.52 -4.92
C SER A 153 -7.31 -3.89 -4.57
N GLU A 154 -7.50 -4.42 -3.35
CA GLU A 154 -6.77 -5.58 -2.83
C GLU A 154 -6.83 -6.82 -3.74
N LYS A 155 -8.03 -7.17 -4.20
CA LYS A 155 -8.25 -8.34 -5.04
C LYS A 155 -7.55 -8.17 -6.40
N ALA A 156 -7.64 -6.98 -6.97
CA ALA A 156 -7.00 -6.67 -8.25
C ALA A 156 -5.47 -6.71 -8.14
N LEU A 157 -4.91 -6.16 -7.07
CA LEU A 157 -3.47 -6.12 -6.83
C LEU A 157 -2.90 -7.50 -6.47
N SER A 158 -3.66 -8.36 -5.79
CA SER A 158 -3.21 -9.71 -5.43
C SER A 158 -3.35 -10.72 -6.58
N GLU A 159 -4.35 -10.56 -7.45
CA GLU A 159 -4.56 -11.44 -8.61
C GLU A 159 -3.83 -10.99 -9.89
N ASN A 160 -3.25 -9.78 -9.91
CA ASN A 160 -2.66 -9.23 -11.11
C ASN A 160 -1.32 -8.49 -10.92
N GLU A 161 -0.24 -9.14 -11.36
CA GLU A 161 1.12 -8.59 -11.28
C GLU A 161 1.31 -7.29 -12.06
N ILE A 162 0.59 -7.07 -13.18
CA ILE A 162 0.69 -5.84 -13.96
C ILE A 162 0.08 -4.67 -13.17
N LEU A 163 -1.08 -4.87 -12.54
CA LEU A 163 -1.71 -3.86 -11.69
C LEU A 163 -0.91 -3.61 -10.41
N GLN A 164 -0.35 -4.66 -9.82
CA GLN A 164 0.55 -4.53 -8.67
C GLN A 164 1.79 -3.69 -9.03
N SER A 165 2.41 -3.96 -10.19
CA SER A 165 3.55 -3.17 -10.65
C SER A 165 3.17 -1.71 -10.94
N ALA A 166 2.02 -1.46 -11.56
CA ALA A 166 1.53 -0.11 -11.81
C ALA A 166 1.28 0.68 -10.51
N TRP A 167 0.73 0.01 -9.49
CA TRP A 167 0.53 0.56 -8.15
C TRP A 167 1.85 0.98 -7.50
N VAL A 168 2.87 0.10 -7.54
CA VAL A 168 4.20 0.41 -7.00
C VAL A 168 4.81 1.62 -7.70
N TYR A 169 4.74 1.71 -9.03
CA TYR A 169 5.24 2.89 -9.75
C TYR A 169 4.50 4.18 -9.41
N CYS A 170 3.22 4.11 -9.05
CA CYS A 170 2.40 5.28 -8.77
C CYS A 170 2.71 5.90 -7.41
N TYR A 171 2.93 5.04 -6.42
CA TYR A 171 3.05 5.45 -5.01
C TYR A 171 4.47 5.38 -4.46
N SER A 172 5.48 5.18 -5.33
CA SER A 172 6.86 5.09 -4.87
C SER A 172 7.47 6.41 -4.41
N GLN A 173 8.65 6.38 -3.79
CA GLN A 173 9.40 7.61 -3.46
C GLN A 173 9.83 8.36 -4.72
N ASN A 174 10.14 7.61 -5.78
CA ASN A 174 10.47 8.11 -7.11
C ASN A 174 9.41 7.61 -8.09
N PRO A 175 8.19 8.18 -8.08
CA PRO A 175 7.11 7.71 -8.93
C PRO A 175 7.49 7.73 -10.40
N ASP A 176 7.11 6.67 -11.11
CA ASP A 176 7.26 6.56 -12.56
C ASP A 176 5.87 6.56 -13.21
N TYR A 177 5.29 7.76 -13.30
CA TYR A 177 3.93 7.96 -13.80
C TYR A 177 3.75 7.49 -15.25
N GLU A 178 4.81 7.53 -16.06
CA GLU A 178 4.78 6.98 -17.42
C GLU A 178 4.63 5.46 -17.40
N LYS A 179 5.36 4.76 -16.51
CA LYS A 179 5.18 3.33 -16.31
C LYS A 179 3.82 2.99 -15.70
N THR A 180 3.30 3.79 -14.78
CA THR A 180 1.94 3.60 -14.25
C THR A 180 0.91 3.64 -15.38
N VAL A 181 0.89 4.71 -16.17
CA VAL A 181 -0.09 4.87 -17.28
C VAL A 181 0.05 3.75 -18.30
N SER A 182 1.27 3.48 -18.77
CA SER A 182 1.50 2.44 -19.79
C SER A 182 1.08 1.05 -19.31
N ARG A 183 1.49 0.63 -18.11
CA ARG A 183 1.12 -0.67 -17.52
C ARG A 183 -0.39 -0.83 -17.36
N SER A 184 -1.05 0.19 -16.80
CA SER A 184 -2.50 0.17 -16.58
C SER A 184 -3.29 0.12 -17.89
N CYS A 185 -2.90 0.91 -18.88
CA CYS A 185 -3.54 0.89 -20.18
C CYS A 185 -3.27 -0.40 -20.97
N ASP A 186 -2.04 -0.92 -20.94
CA ASP A 186 -1.70 -2.21 -21.57
C ASP A 186 -2.53 -3.34 -20.95
N PHE A 187 -2.72 -3.28 -19.62
CA PHE A 187 -3.60 -4.21 -18.93
C PHE A 187 -5.05 -4.09 -19.42
N LEU A 188 -5.63 -2.88 -19.48
CA LEU A 188 -7.00 -2.69 -19.97
C LEU A 188 -7.18 -3.18 -21.41
N GLU A 189 -6.22 -2.89 -22.29
CA GLU A 189 -6.24 -3.34 -23.69
C GLU A 189 -6.22 -4.86 -23.79
N GLY A 190 -5.36 -5.52 -23.03
CA GLY A 190 -5.31 -6.98 -22.97
C GLY A 190 -6.55 -7.61 -22.32
N PHE A 191 -7.03 -7.03 -21.22
CA PHE A 191 -8.15 -7.55 -20.44
C PHE A 191 -9.48 -7.42 -21.20
N LEU A 192 -9.85 -6.21 -21.60
CA LEU A 192 -11.09 -5.96 -22.34
C LEU A 192 -11.02 -6.50 -23.77
N GLY A 193 -9.83 -6.53 -24.37
CA GLY A 193 -9.62 -7.14 -25.68
C GLY A 193 -10.00 -8.61 -25.68
N LYS A 194 -9.55 -9.37 -24.69
CA LYS A 194 -9.94 -10.79 -24.53
C LYS A 194 -11.44 -10.97 -24.30
N LEU A 195 -12.07 -10.07 -23.54
CA LEU A 195 -13.49 -10.18 -23.20
C LEU A 195 -14.42 -9.83 -24.36
N TYR A 196 -14.14 -8.73 -25.08
CA TYR A 196 -15.09 -8.15 -26.03
C TYR A 196 -14.62 -8.19 -27.49
N PHE A 197 -13.33 -8.39 -27.72
CA PHE A 197 -12.71 -8.37 -29.05
C PHE A 197 -11.68 -9.50 -29.23
N PRO A 198 -12.03 -10.78 -28.93
CA PRO A 198 -11.06 -11.88 -28.89
C PRO A 198 -10.38 -12.19 -30.23
N LYS A 199 -10.96 -11.69 -31.34
CA LYS A 199 -10.43 -11.85 -32.69
C LYS A 199 -9.56 -10.66 -33.14
N ASP A 200 -9.49 -9.57 -32.38
CA ASP A 200 -8.63 -8.43 -32.70
C ASP A 200 -7.19 -8.74 -32.26
N PRO A 201 -6.21 -8.85 -33.18
CA PRO A 201 -4.82 -9.13 -32.82
C PRO A 201 -4.14 -7.93 -32.14
N LYS A 202 -4.73 -6.73 -32.22
CA LYS A 202 -4.20 -5.49 -31.64
C LYS A 202 -5.33 -4.67 -31.01
N PRO A 203 -5.85 -5.13 -29.86
CA PRO A 203 -6.82 -4.37 -29.08
C PRO A 203 -6.25 -3.00 -28.68
N GLN A 204 -7.06 -1.96 -28.80
CA GLN A 204 -6.69 -0.59 -28.43
C GLN A 204 -7.88 0.08 -27.74
N LEU A 205 -7.63 0.87 -26.69
CA LEU A 205 -8.69 1.55 -25.93
C LEU A 205 -9.60 2.38 -26.83
N THR A 206 -9.03 3.11 -27.78
CA THR A 206 -9.80 3.96 -28.72
C THR A 206 -10.83 3.15 -29.52
N LYS A 207 -10.48 1.94 -29.96
CA LYS A 207 -11.42 1.04 -30.67
C LYS A 207 -12.54 0.57 -29.75
N PHE A 208 -12.23 0.30 -28.49
CA PHE A 208 -13.23 -0.14 -27.51
C PHE A 208 -14.25 0.95 -27.25
N VAL A 209 -13.78 2.19 -27.06
CA VAL A 209 -14.61 3.38 -26.87
C VAL A 209 -15.60 3.52 -28.04
N TYR A 210 -15.12 3.53 -29.29
CA TYR A 210 -16.01 3.62 -30.46
C TYR A 210 -17.03 2.48 -30.54
N ALA A 211 -16.61 1.26 -30.23
CA ALA A 211 -17.49 0.09 -30.28
C ALA A 211 -18.58 0.14 -29.19
N PHE A 212 -18.25 0.58 -27.97
CA PHE A 212 -19.22 0.71 -26.88
C PHE A 212 -20.12 1.93 -27.02
N GLU A 213 -19.69 2.99 -27.72
CA GLU A 213 -20.56 4.12 -28.08
C GLU A 213 -21.57 3.75 -29.15
N SER A 214 -21.12 3.00 -30.16
CA SER A 214 -21.97 2.56 -31.28
C SER A 214 -22.94 1.45 -30.87
N ASN A 215 -22.53 0.60 -29.92
CA ASN A 215 -23.35 -0.48 -29.39
C ASN A 215 -23.10 -0.66 -27.88
N PRO A 216 -23.77 0.14 -27.03
CA PRO A 216 -23.61 0.06 -25.57
C PRO A 216 -23.95 -1.31 -25.01
N GLU A 217 -24.88 -2.05 -25.62
CA GLU A 217 -25.30 -3.37 -25.15
C GLU A 217 -24.20 -4.43 -25.23
N LYS A 218 -23.15 -4.18 -26.02
CA LYS A 218 -21.97 -5.05 -26.06
C LYS A 218 -21.21 -5.05 -24.73
N LEU A 219 -21.28 -3.96 -23.97
CA LEU A 219 -20.59 -3.82 -22.70
C LEU A 219 -21.45 -4.45 -21.59
N THR A 220 -20.94 -5.53 -20.98
CA THR A 220 -21.66 -6.32 -19.97
C THR A 220 -20.81 -6.54 -18.72
N TYR A 221 -21.30 -6.11 -17.57
CA TYR A 221 -20.56 -6.19 -16.29
C TYR A 221 -21.52 -6.28 -15.10
N LYS A 222 -20.98 -6.60 -13.92
CA LYS A 222 -21.77 -6.75 -12.70
C LYS A 222 -22.48 -5.43 -12.35
N GLY A 223 -23.80 -5.49 -12.23
CA GLY A 223 -24.60 -4.33 -11.86
C GLY A 223 -24.84 -3.32 -13.01
N GLU A 224 -24.61 -3.71 -14.27
CA GLU A 224 -24.83 -2.85 -15.45
C GLU A 224 -26.25 -2.28 -15.57
N SER A 225 -27.26 -2.95 -14.99
CA SER A 225 -28.65 -2.52 -15.01
C SER A 225 -29.08 -1.67 -13.80
N ILE A 226 -28.23 -1.52 -12.78
CA ILE A 226 -28.63 -0.98 -11.47
C ILE A 226 -27.64 0.06 -10.92
N VAL A 227 -26.34 -0.16 -11.06
CA VAL A 227 -25.31 0.53 -10.25
C VAL A 227 -24.50 1.52 -11.06
N VAL A 228 -24.19 1.22 -12.32
CA VAL A 228 -23.30 2.06 -13.15
C VAL A 228 -23.85 2.11 -14.57
N PRO A 229 -24.25 3.28 -15.08
CA PRO A 229 -24.61 3.44 -16.49
C PRO A 229 -23.45 3.08 -17.42
N LYS A 230 -23.73 2.37 -18.52
CA LYS A 230 -22.71 1.99 -19.51
C LYS A 230 -21.95 3.20 -20.06
N SER A 231 -22.63 4.34 -20.20
CA SER A 231 -22.04 5.62 -20.59
C SER A 231 -20.93 6.11 -19.66
N ASN A 232 -21.02 5.83 -18.34
CA ASN A 232 -19.99 6.23 -17.38
C ASN A 232 -18.71 5.42 -17.60
N LEU A 233 -18.84 4.10 -17.80
CA LEU A 233 -17.67 3.26 -18.06
C LEU A 233 -17.00 3.61 -19.39
N THR A 234 -17.81 3.86 -20.42
CA THR A 234 -17.32 4.33 -21.72
C THR A 234 -16.61 5.68 -21.60
N SER A 235 -17.12 6.59 -20.76
CA SER A 235 -16.46 7.88 -20.50
C SER A 235 -15.11 7.71 -19.78
N LEU A 236 -15.04 6.81 -18.79
CA LEU A 236 -13.78 6.47 -18.12
C LEU A 236 -12.75 5.88 -19.11
N LEU A 237 -13.20 4.99 -20.01
CA LEU A 237 -12.36 4.41 -21.06
C LEU A 237 -11.91 5.46 -22.08
N ARG A 238 -12.78 6.44 -22.41
CA ARG A 238 -12.45 7.56 -23.28
C ARG A 238 -11.32 8.38 -22.67
N GLU A 239 -11.44 8.76 -21.40
CA GLU A 239 -10.37 9.51 -20.74
C GLU A 239 -9.09 8.70 -20.59
N ALA A 240 -9.20 7.39 -20.32
CA ALA A 240 -8.04 6.53 -20.31
C ALA A 240 -7.33 6.47 -21.67
N SER A 241 -8.11 6.40 -22.76
CA SER A 241 -7.59 6.46 -24.12
C SER A 241 -6.95 7.82 -24.44
N ASN A 242 -7.55 8.92 -24.01
CA ASN A 242 -7.05 10.28 -24.24
C ASN A 242 -5.69 10.47 -23.57
N ILE A 243 -5.60 10.11 -22.29
CA ILE A 243 -4.35 10.17 -21.52
C ILE A 243 -3.29 9.29 -22.19
N ARG A 244 -3.60 8.02 -22.51
CA ARG A 244 -2.67 7.14 -23.23
C ARG A 244 -2.16 7.76 -24.55
N GLY A 245 -3.04 8.37 -25.34
CA GLY A 245 -2.69 9.01 -26.61
C GLY A 245 -1.75 10.22 -26.47
N GLN A 246 -1.82 10.93 -25.34
CA GLN A 246 -0.95 12.06 -25.03
C GLN A 246 0.43 11.61 -24.50
N HIS A 247 0.56 10.34 -24.11
CA HIS A 247 1.75 9.75 -23.50
C HIS A 247 2.27 8.59 -24.36
N THR A 248 2.93 8.93 -25.48
CA THR A 248 3.69 7.95 -26.26
C THR A 248 5.14 7.91 -25.80
N LYS A 249 5.63 6.70 -25.52
CA LYS A 249 6.96 6.42 -24.98
C LYS A 249 8.05 7.26 -25.69
N GLY A 250 8.64 8.21 -24.96
CA GLY A 250 9.74 9.06 -25.43
C GLY A 250 9.40 10.20 -26.40
N LYS A 251 8.13 10.41 -26.77
CA LYS A 251 7.71 11.52 -27.68
C LYS A 251 6.51 12.33 -27.18
N GLY A 252 5.77 11.83 -26.18
CA GLY A 252 4.64 12.53 -25.57
C GLY A 252 5.02 13.38 -24.36
N ARG A 253 4.03 14.10 -23.80
CA ARG A 253 4.21 14.79 -22.51
C ARG A 253 4.35 13.76 -21.40
N LYS A 254 4.96 14.11 -20.27
CA LYS A 254 4.95 13.24 -19.08
C LYS A 254 3.57 13.29 -18.39
N PRO A 255 3.01 12.17 -17.93
CA PRO A 255 1.79 12.19 -17.12
C PRO A 255 2.02 12.90 -15.79
N THR A 256 0.99 13.60 -15.33
CA THR A 256 0.91 14.13 -13.98
C THR A 256 0.57 13.02 -12.96
N LYS A 257 0.78 13.30 -11.68
CA LYS A 257 0.38 12.40 -10.59
C LYS A 257 -1.12 12.05 -10.67
N GLN A 258 -1.97 13.07 -10.83
CA GLN A 258 -3.42 12.90 -10.88
C GLN A 258 -3.86 12.02 -12.05
N GLU A 259 -3.21 12.16 -13.20
CA GLU A 259 -3.50 11.32 -14.37
C GLU A 259 -3.08 9.87 -14.14
N ALA A 260 -1.90 9.63 -13.57
CA ALA A 260 -1.44 8.29 -13.24
C ALA A 260 -2.37 7.60 -12.22
N GLU A 261 -2.75 8.31 -11.16
CA GLU A 261 -3.70 7.83 -10.15
C GLU A 261 -5.07 7.56 -10.78
N PHE A 262 -5.58 8.47 -11.61
CA PHE A 262 -6.85 8.29 -12.32
C PHE A 262 -6.84 7.03 -13.18
N ILE A 263 -5.79 6.83 -14.00
CA ILE A 263 -5.67 5.67 -14.88
C ILE A 263 -5.58 4.37 -14.08
N LEU A 264 -4.75 4.35 -13.03
CA LEU A 264 -4.59 3.19 -12.15
C LEU A 264 -5.93 2.80 -11.50
N HIS A 265 -6.60 3.74 -10.86
CA HIS A 265 -7.86 3.47 -10.16
C HIS A 265 -9.01 3.15 -11.10
N THR A 266 -9.09 3.82 -12.25
CA THR A 266 -10.05 3.48 -13.32
C THR A 266 -9.84 2.05 -13.78
N THR A 267 -8.59 1.63 -13.96
CA THR A 267 -8.26 0.27 -14.39
C THR A 267 -8.70 -0.78 -13.37
N ILE A 268 -8.38 -0.56 -12.10
CA ILE A 268 -8.78 -1.43 -10.99
C ILE A 268 -10.30 -1.50 -10.88
N TYR A 269 -10.97 -0.35 -10.97
CA TYR A 269 -12.43 -0.26 -10.93
C TYR A 269 -13.09 -1.06 -12.06
N ILE A 270 -12.64 -0.87 -13.31
CA ILE A 270 -13.13 -1.62 -14.47
C ILE A 270 -12.90 -3.12 -14.24
N TRP A 271 -11.73 -3.52 -13.77
CA TRP A 271 -11.43 -4.93 -13.49
C TRP A 271 -12.40 -5.53 -12.46
N ASN A 272 -12.67 -4.81 -11.36
CA ASN A 272 -13.60 -5.24 -10.31
C ASN A 272 -15.02 -5.44 -10.85
N LEU A 273 -15.51 -4.56 -11.73
CA LEU A 273 -16.84 -4.70 -12.34
C LEU A 273 -16.99 -5.98 -13.18
N HIS A 274 -15.90 -6.49 -13.75
CA HIS A 274 -15.90 -7.66 -14.64
C HIS A 274 -15.51 -8.95 -13.92
N LYS A 275 -15.07 -8.88 -12.66
CA LYS A 275 -14.77 -10.04 -11.84
C LYS A 275 -16.03 -10.54 -11.14
N LYS A 276 -16.26 -11.85 -11.25
CA LYS A 276 -17.35 -12.54 -10.55
C LYS A 276 -17.03 -12.72 -9.07
#